data_AF-W2M2F3-F1
#
_entry.id   AF-W2M2F3-F1
#
_cell.length_a   1.000
_cell.length_b   1.000
_cell.length_c   1.000
_cell.angle_alpha   90.00
_cell.angle_beta   90.00
_cell.angle_gamma   90.00
#
_symmetry.space_group_name_H-M   'P 1'
#
loop_
_entity.id
_entity.type
_entity.pdbx_description
1 polymer ?
#
loop_
_entity_poly.entity_id
_entity_poly.type
_entity_poly.pdbx_seq_one_letter_code
_entity_poly.pdbx_strand_id
1 'polypeptide(L)'
;FGKFRNVVATHGASGAEDVCKEFGRNDEELLDIRDLRQSHRSDDHATIRRRPTTNATGRNDSSRSRTPDPQDVLAALSVQGTKSLCMLSISAMGCSGNGKGGCFDNRREHFRPAELPDIVKEYIVKHYNGLLQPGEES
;
A
#
# COMPACT_ATOMS: atom_id res chain seq x y z
N PHE A 1 2.13 -3.23 -22.95
CA PHE A 1 3.12 -4.32 -22.75
C PHE A 1 3.49 -5.13 -24.01
N GLY A 2 2.66 -5.23 -25.05
CA GLY A 2 2.99 -6.03 -26.24
C GLY A 2 4.12 -5.49 -27.14
N LYS A 3 4.27 -4.16 -27.24
CA LYS A 3 5.28 -3.52 -28.12
C LYS A 3 6.72 -3.89 -27.74
N PHE A 4 7.07 -3.80 -26.46
CA PHE A 4 8.42 -4.13 -25.98
C PHE A 4 8.75 -5.63 -26.09
N ARG A 5 7.76 -6.50 -25.87
CA ARG A 5 7.94 -7.96 -26.05
C ARG A 5 8.27 -8.30 -27.49
N ASN A 6 7.68 -7.59 -28.47
CA ASN A 6 8.01 -7.76 -29.88
C ASN A 6 9.46 -7.32 -30.18
N VAL A 7 9.88 -6.16 -29.66
CA VAL A 7 11.26 -5.64 -29.83
C VAL A 7 12.31 -6.59 -29.25
N VAL A 8 12.06 -7.16 -28.08
CA VAL A 8 12.97 -8.16 -27.48
C VAL A 8 12.94 -9.47 -28.26
N ALA A 9 11.78 -9.89 -28.78
CA ALA A 9 11.67 -11.10 -29.59
C ALA A 9 12.37 -10.95 -30.96
N THR A 10 12.41 -9.75 -31.54
CA THR A 10 13.05 -9.50 -32.86
C THR A 10 14.53 -9.17 -32.75
N HIS A 11 14.94 -8.39 -31.75
CA HIS A 11 16.32 -7.90 -31.61
C HIS A 11 17.11 -8.58 -30.49
N GLY A 12 16.50 -9.52 -29.77
CA GLY A 12 17.17 -10.32 -28.74
C GLY A 12 17.78 -9.47 -27.63
N ALA A 13 19.03 -9.78 -27.27
CA ALA A 13 19.74 -9.10 -26.18
C ALA A 13 19.94 -7.59 -26.43
N SER A 14 20.22 -7.17 -27.67
CA SER A 14 20.38 -5.75 -28.01
C SER A 14 19.08 -4.98 -27.82
N GLY A 15 17.95 -5.55 -28.28
CA GLY A 15 16.64 -4.93 -28.06
C GLY A 15 16.22 -4.88 -26.58
N ALA A 16 16.67 -5.85 -25.78
CA ALA A 16 16.48 -5.80 -24.33
C ALA A 16 17.30 -4.69 -23.68
N GLU A 17 18.55 -4.48 -24.09
CA GLU A 17 19.39 -3.38 -23.63
C GLU A 17 18.81 -2.01 -23.99
N ASP A 18 18.29 -1.86 -25.21
CA ASP A 18 17.66 -0.61 -25.67
C ASP A 18 16.41 -0.27 -24.83
N VAL A 19 15.55 -1.25 -24.58
CA VAL A 19 14.37 -1.07 -23.71
C VAL A 19 14.78 -0.75 -22.27
N CYS A 20 15.86 -1.36 -21.76
CA CYS A 20 16.37 -1.09 -20.42
C CYS A 20 17.03 0.29 -20.30
N LYS A 21 17.60 0.80 -21.40
CA LYS A 21 18.18 2.13 -21.48
C LYS A 21 17.09 3.22 -21.55
N GLU A 22 16.03 2.96 -22.31
CA GLU A 22 14.90 3.88 -22.46
C GLU A 22 14.03 3.92 -21.19
N PHE A 23 13.68 2.77 -20.61
CA PHE A 23 12.81 2.69 -19.42
C PHE A 23 13.60 2.28 -18.17
N GLY A 24 14.73 2.93 -17.96
CA GLY A 24 15.62 2.66 -16.85
C GLY A 24 15.09 3.17 -15.51
N ARG A 25 15.64 2.63 -14.40
CA ARG A 25 15.39 3.17 -13.05
C ARG A 25 15.93 4.60 -12.83
N ASN A 26 16.67 5.12 -13.81
CA ASN A 26 17.24 6.47 -13.83
C ASN A 26 16.55 7.39 -14.86
N ASP A 27 15.43 6.97 -15.44
CA ASP A 27 14.62 7.82 -16.33
C ASP A 27 14.09 9.02 -15.53
N GLU A 28 14.42 10.24 -15.97
CA GLU A 28 14.11 11.48 -15.25
C GLU A 28 12.60 11.74 -15.13
N GLU A 29 11.82 11.43 -16.17
CA GLU A 29 10.36 11.63 -16.14
C GLU A 29 9.71 10.67 -15.14
N LEU A 30 10.17 9.41 -15.11
CA LEU A 30 9.70 8.42 -14.13
C LEU A 30 10.16 8.75 -12.71
N LEU A 31 11.35 9.32 -12.54
CA LEU A 31 11.84 9.82 -11.25
C LEU A 31 10.99 11.00 -10.75
N ASP A 32 10.68 11.97 -11.60
CA ASP A 32 9.83 13.11 -11.25
C ASP A 32 8.43 12.66 -10.82
N ILE A 33 7.84 11.69 -11.52
CA ILE A 33 6.54 11.11 -11.12
C ILE A 33 6.63 10.42 -9.75
N ARG A 34 7.75 9.75 -9.46
CA ARG A 34 7.99 9.11 -8.16
C ARG A 34 8.13 10.14 -7.04
N ASP A 35 8.89 11.20 -7.29
CA ASP A 35 9.16 12.27 -6.33
C ASP A 35 7.90 13.08 -6.05
N LEU A 36 7.11 13.37 -7.08
CA LEU A 36 5.79 14.01 -6.94
C LEU A 36 4.86 13.18 -6.05
N ARG A 37 4.83 11.85 -6.22
CA ARG A 37 4.03 10.97 -5.34
C ARG A 37 4.55 10.96 -3.90
N GLN A 38 5.86 11.11 -3.68
CA GLN A 38 6.46 11.19 -2.35
C GLN A 38 6.17 12.53 -1.66
N SER A 39 6.19 13.63 -2.41
CA SER A 39 5.90 14.96 -1.88
C SER A 39 4.45 15.08 -1.43
N HIS A 40 3.48 14.60 -2.23
CA HIS A 40 2.07 14.57 -1.83
C HIS A 40 1.85 13.81 -0.51
N ARG A 41 2.52 12.67 -0.31
CA ARG A 41 2.44 11.90 0.95
C ARG A 41 3.02 12.64 2.16
N SER A 42 3.99 13.53 1.93
CA SER A 42 4.64 14.30 2.99
C SER A 42 3.80 15.52 3.39
N ASP A 43 3.13 16.15 2.42
CA ASP A 43 2.26 17.32 2.61
C ASP A 43 0.97 16.97 3.37
N ASP A 44 0.36 15.81 3.07
CA ASP A 44 -0.76 15.25 3.83
C ASP A 44 -0.40 15.03 5.33
N HIS A 45 0.86 14.76 5.63
CA HIS A 45 1.32 14.58 7.02
C HIS A 45 1.61 15.91 7.74
N ALA A 46 1.80 17.02 7.01
CA ALA A 46 2.04 18.35 7.58
C ALA A 46 0.74 19.03 8.04
N THR A 47 -0.38 18.75 7.37
CA THR A 47 -1.68 19.37 7.69
C THR A 47 -2.41 18.72 8.87
N ILE A 48 -2.06 17.48 9.26
CA ILE A 48 -2.68 16.75 10.37
C ILE A 48 -2.18 17.21 11.76
N ARG A 49 -1.24 18.17 11.87
CA ARG A 49 -0.69 18.59 13.17
C ARG A 49 -1.39 19.78 13.85
N ARG A 50 -2.56 20.22 13.37
CA ARG A 50 -3.34 21.28 14.05
C ARG A 50 -4.84 21.00 14.03
N ARG A 51 -5.33 20.21 14.98
CA ARG A 51 -6.72 20.36 15.44
C ARG A 51 -6.78 20.31 16.98
N PRO A 52 -7.30 21.35 17.65
CA PRO A 52 -7.52 21.32 19.09
C PRO A 52 -8.60 20.30 19.43
N THR A 53 -8.36 19.57 20.51
CA THR A 53 -9.31 18.63 21.10
C THR A 53 -10.47 19.41 21.70
N THR A 54 -11.70 19.06 21.37
CA THR A 54 -12.87 19.44 22.16
C THR A 54 -13.74 18.20 22.33
N ASN A 55 -13.78 17.70 23.56
CA ASN A 55 -14.73 16.68 23.98
C ASN A 55 -16.13 17.29 24.02
N ALA A 56 -17.11 16.63 23.39
CA ALA A 56 -18.51 16.80 23.76
C ALA A 56 -19.28 15.50 23.51
N THR A 57 -19.82 15.00 24.60
CA THR A 57 -20.76 13.89 24.78
C THR A 57 -21.97 13.97 23.85
N GLY A 58 -22.41 12.85 23.29
CA GLY A 58 -23.68 12.79 22.56
C GLY A 58 -24.02 11.39 22.03
N ARG A 59 -24.97 10.73 22.70
CA ARG A 59 -25.61 9.46 22.35
C ARG A 59 -26.22 9.51 20.94
N ASN A 60 -26.04 8.47 20.13
CA ASN A 60 -27.17 7.67 19.63
C ASN A 60 -26.72 6.44 18.83
N ASP A 61 -27.36 5.33 19.19
CA ASP A 61 -27.44 4.07 18.49
C ASP A 61 -27.97 4.29 17.07
N SER A 62 -27.20 3.84 16.07
CA SER A 62 -27.66 3.66 14.70
C SER A 62 -26.70 2.68 14.04
N SER A 63 -27.12 1.42 14.01
CA SER A 63 -26.66 0.31 13.19
C SER A 63 -26.84 0.57 11.68
N ARG A 64 -26.50 1.76 11.22
CA ARG A 64 -26.14 1.99 9.81
C ARG A 64 -24.72 1.51 9.68
N SER A 65 -24.47 0.56 8.77
CA SER A 65 -23.15 0.14 8.30
C SER A 65 -22.22 1.37 8.19
N ARG A 66 -21.54 1.67 9.30
CA ARG A 66 -20.52 2.69 9.35
C ARG A 66 -19.35 1.98 8.73
N THR A 67 -19.08 2.34 7.48
CA THR A 67 -17.78 2.02 6.90
C THR A 67 -16.73 2.41 7.92
N PRO A 68 -15.85 1.48 8.32
CA PRO A 68 -14.81 1.76 9.30
C PRO A 68 -14.09 3.06 8.91
N ASP A 69 -13.99 4.00 9.85
CA ASP A 69 -13.20 5.20 9.61
C ASP A 69 -11.76 4.75 9.32
N PRO A 70 -11.14 5.19 8.21
CA PRO A 70 -9.74 4.86 7.92
C PRO A 70 -8.81 5.12 9.10
N GLN A 71 -9.09 6.13 9.93
CA GLN A 71 -8.28 6.44 11.11
C GLN A 71 -8.38 5.36 12.20
N ASP A 72 -9.58 4.85 12.46
CA ASP A 72 -9.82 3.79 13.44
C ASP A 72 -9.21 2.47 12.96
N VAL A 73 -9.29 2.19 11.66
CA VAL A 73 -8.64 1.04 11.03
C VAL A 73 -7.13 1.10 11.21
N LEU A 74 -6.52 2.26 10.93
CA LEU A 74 -5.08 2.47 11.09
C LEU A 74 -4.62 2.34 12.54
N ALA A 75 -5.41 2.82 13.50
CA ALA A 75 -5.12 2.68 14.93
C ALA A 75 -5.22 1.23 15.42
N ALA A 76 -6.11 0.44 14.82
CA ALA A 76 -6.29 -0.98 15.13
C ALA A 76 -5.25 -1.90 14.46
N LEU A 77 -4.39 -1.39 13.58
CA LEU A 77 -3.36 -2.21 12.94
C LEU A 77 -2.35 -2.71 13.95
N SER A 78 -2.00 -3.99 13.86
CA SER A 78 -0.87 -4.55 14.59
C SER A 78 0.41 -3.79 14.23
N VAL A 79 1.20 -3.48 15.25
CA VAL A 79 2.50 -2.82 15.12
C VAL A 79 3.59 -3.81 15.53
N GLN A 80 4.59 -3.98 14.67
CA GLN A 80 5.79 -4.77 14.98
C GLN A 80 6.97 -3.82 15.04
N GLY A 81 7.55 -3.66 16.23
CA GLY A 81 8.58 -2.64 16.48
C GLY A 81 8.04 -1.22 16.29
N THR A 82 8.48 -0.53 15.24
CA THR A 82 8.06 0.86 14.91
C THR A 82 7.19 0.95 13.66
N LYS A 83 6.88 -0.19 13.02
CA LYS A 83 6.15 -0.23 11.75
C LYS A 83 4.80 -0.89 11.91
N SER A 84 3.79 -0.35 11.23
CA SER A 84 2.45 -0.93 11.20
C SER A 84 2.31 -1.97 10.10
N LEU A 85 1.34 -2.85 10.22
CA LEU A 85 1.05 -3.85 9.21
C LEU A 85 0.67 -3.23 7.85
N CYS A 86 1.26 -3.72 6.77
CA CYS A 86 0.80 -3.44 5.43
C CYS A 86 -0.50 -4.22 5.14
N MET A 87 -1.65 -3.53 5.07
CA MET A 87 -2.92 -4.17 4.70
C MET A 87 -2.89 -4.82 3.31
N LEU A 88 -2.14 -4.25 2.34
CA LEU A 88 -2.02 -4.86 1.02
C LEU A 88 -1.29 -6.20 1.05
N SER A 89 -0.32 -6.39 1.96
CA SER A 89 0.47 -7.64 2.01
C SER A 89 -0.33 -8.84 2.51
N ILE A 90 -1.42 -8.60 3.23
CA ILE A 90 -2.35 -9.64 3.71
C ILE A 90 -3.66 -9.67 2.91
N SER A 91 -3.78 -8.84 1.87
CA SER A 91 -4.95 -8.78 0.99
C SER A 91 -4.74 -9.61 -0.27
N ALA A 92 -5.83 -9.97 -0.94
CA ALA A 92 -5.81 -10.65 -2.24
C ALA A 92 -5.20 -9.79 -3.35
N MET A 93 -5.23 -8.45 -3.21
CA MET A 93 -4.56 -7.52 -4.13
C MET A 93 -3.03 -7.69 -4.13
N GLY A 94 -2.46 -8.14 -3.01
CA GLY A 94 -1.03 -8.23 -2.80
C GLY A 94 -0.35 -6.86 -2.69
N CYS A 95 0.88 -6.87 -2.14
CA CYS A 95 1.74 -5.68 -2.13
C CYS A 95 2.92 -5.91 -3.07
N SER A 96 3.11 -5.02 -4.05
CA SER A 96 4.27 -5.06 -4.96
C SER A 96 5.61 -4.87 -4.26
N GLY A 97 5.59 -4.38 -3.01
CA GLY A 97 6.76 -4.23 -2.16
C GLY A 97 7.81 -3.25 -2.69
N ASN A 98 8.99 -3.27 -2.07
CA ASN A 98 10.17 -2.49 -2.45
C ASN A 98 11.24 -3.32 -3.20
N GLY A 99 10.90 -4.53 -3.65
CA GLY A 99 11.82 -5.46 -4.30
C GLY A 99 12.81 -6.18 -3.37
N LYS A 100 12.80 -5.89 -2.06
CA LYS A 100 13.61 -6.57 -1.03
C LYS A 100 12.73 -7.32 0.01
N GLY A 101 11.50 -7.65 -0.35
CA GLY A 101 10.54 -8.32 0.52
C GLY A 101 9.77 -7.41 1.49
N GLY A 102 10.10 -6.11 1.56
CA GLY A 102 9.40 -5.13 2.40
C GLY A 102 8.31 -4.35 1.67
N CYS A 103 7.54 -3.55 2.42
CA CYS A 103 6.57 -2.62 1.84
C CYS A 103 7.29 -1.48 1.11
N PHE A 104 6.60 -0.86 0.16
CA PHE A 104 7.06 0.40 -0.45
C PHE A 104 7.07 1.57 0.55
N ASP A 105 6.20 1.52 1.57
CA ASP A 105 6.16 2.49 2.66
C ASP A 105 7.06 2.04 3.82
N ASN A 106 8.07 2.84 4.17
CA ASN A 106 9.02 2.53 5.24
C ASN A 106 8.38 2.47 6.64
N ARG A 107 7.18 3.04 6.81
CA ARG A 107 6.40 2.95 8.06
C ARG A 107 5.57 1.67 8.14
N ARG A 108 5.55 0.87 7.07
CA ARG A 108 4.78 -0.36 6.98
C ARG A 108 5.68 -1.57 6.84
N GLU A 109 5.25 -2.68 7.41
CA GLU A 109 5.97 -3.94 7.36
C GLU A 109 5.07 -5.05 6.84
N HIS A 110 5.70 -5.99 6.12
CA HIS A 110 5.06 -7.21 5.68
C HIS A 110 5.25 -8.25 6.77
N PHE A 111 4.18 -8.54 7.49
CA PHE A 111 4.14 -9.67 8.41
C PHE A 111 2.72 -10.20 8.47
N ARG A 112 2.55 -11.42 8.98
CA ARG A 112 1.23 -12.02 9.17
C ARG A 112 0.92 -12.02 10.66
N PRO A 113 0.04 -11.14 11.14
CA PRO A 113 -0.36 -11.19 12.55
C PRO A 113 -1.14 -12.48 12.81
N ALA A 114 -0.97 -13.05 14.00
CA ALA A 114 -1.74 -14.24 14.41
C ALA A 114 -3.24 -13.93 14.54
N GLU A 115 -3.56 -12.72 15.00
CA GLU A 115 -4.93 -12.21 15.10
C GLU A 115 -5.04 -10.86 14.41
N LEU A 116 -6.09 -10.69 13.60
CA LEU A 116 -6.41 -9.45 12.93
C LEU A 116 -7.76 -8.92 13.46
N PRO A 117 -7.85 -7.68 13.93
CA PRO A 117 -9.12 -7.11 14.38
C PRO A 117 -10.18 -7.08 13.27
N ASP A 118 -11.44 -7.30 13.64
CA ASP A 118 -12.53 -7.42 12.65
C ASP A 118 -12.76 -6.13 11.85
N ILE A 119 -12.53 -4.98 12.48
CA ILE A 119 -12.56 -3.67 11.80
C ILE A 119 -11.56 -3.61 10.63
N VAL A 120 -10.38 -4.22 10.77
CA VAL A 120 -9.35 -4.26 9.73
C VAL A 120 -9.72 -5.30 8.67
N LYS A 121 -10.25 -6.46 9.08
CA LYS A 121 -10.73 -7.49 8.14
C LYS A 121 -11.81 -6.93 7.21
N GLU A 122 -12.82 -6.27 7.77
CA GLU A 122 -13.94 -5.70 7.02
C GLU A 122 -13.44 -4.63 6.03
N TYR A 123 -12.52 -3.78 6.48
CA TYR A 123 -11.91 -2.77 5.62
C TYR A 123 -11.13 -3.41 4.46
N ILE A 124 -10.35 -4.45 4.72
CA ILE A 124 -9.58 -5.15 3.67
C ILE A 124 -10.49 -5.86 2.67
N VAL A 125 -11.54 -6.51 3.15
CA VAL A 125 -12.52 -7.18 2.26
C VAL A 125 -13.18 -6.17 1.34
N LYS A 126 -13.55 -5.01 1.87
CA LYS A 126 -14.23 -3.96 1.11
C LYS A 126 -13.31 -3.23 0.12
N HIS A 127 -12.06 -2.96 0.50
CA HIS A 127 -11.19 -2.05 -0.26
C HIS A 127 -10.03 -2.73 -1.01
N TYR A 128 -9.66 -3.97 -0.65
CA TYR A 128 -8.50 -4.67 -1.20
C TYR A 128 -8.80 -6.08 -1.72
N ASN A 129 -10.02 -6.30 -2.21
CA ASN A 129 -10.48 -7.53 -2.85
C ASN A 129 -10.47 -8.79 -1.95
N GLY A 130 -10.54 -8.63 -0.63
CA GLY A 130 -10.51 -9.76 0.30
C GLY A 130 -9.16 -9.98 0.95
N LEU A 131 -9.14 -10.87 1.95
CA LEU A 131 -7.92 -11.31 2.62
C LEU A 131 -7.26 -12.43 1.80
N LEU A 132 -5.93 -12.46 1.84
CA LEU A 132 -5.15 -13.55 1.27
C LEU A 132 -5.49 -14.84 2.00
N GLN A 133 -5.98 -15.84 1.27
CA GLN A 133 -6.34 -17.13 1.86
C GLN A 133 -5.11 -17.78 2.52
N PRO A 134 -5.26 -18.40 3.70
CA PRO A 134 -4.19 -19.17 4.32
C PRO A 134 -4.05 -20.50 3.53
N GLY A 135 -3.27 -20.51 2.43
CA GLY A 135 -3.16 -21.75 1.65
C GLY A 135 -2.32 -21.80 0.39
N GLU A 136 -1.59 -20.75 -0.01
CA GLU A 136 -0.75 -20.83 -1.22
C GLU A 136 0.66 -20.30 -0.93
N GLU A 137 1.41 -21.11 -0.17
CA GLU A 137 2.86 -21.14 -0.23
C GLU A 137 3.21 -22.32 -1.16
N SER A 138 3.84 -22.04 -2.30
CA SER A 138 4.42 -23.05 -3.21
C SER A 138 5.73 -22.52 -3.77
#